data_AF-A0A1T5PC98-F1
#
_entry.id   AF-A0A1T5PC98-F1
#
_cell.length_a   1.000
_cell.length_b   1.000
_cell.length_c   1.000
_cell.angle_alpha   90.00
_cell.angle_beta   90.00
_cell.angle_gamma   90.00
#
_symmetry.space_group_name_H-M   'P 1'
#
loop_
_entity.id
_entity.type
_entity.pdbx_description
1 polymer ?
#
loop_
_entity_poly.entity_id
_entity_poly.type
_entity_poly.pdbx_seq_one_letter_code
_entity_poly.pdbx_strand_id
1 'polypeptide(L)'
;MFVHNIQGHIMKKTLSIIPIIAGITAPVFLSGNVTAQNNTRTLATAVLADSRLDTVQARALRLLTGFSAGTSYGEVWIRDFNTFINGSLQVLPHDQVKEMLLLFFRMQGADGNIPDGVIPREKANVGYQYRYSDLAPQWAAHKNTVETDQESSLIQAVRKYIAVTGDEAFLFLAINDKTILQRMEASMAYLLKERWSEKYGLIKGATTIDWGDVQPETGWGVAINEKTKWAVDIYDNAMFVIAIQDFLAIKPKDYQAQRDWHKIATDIRKNVRKHLWDNRAQKYIPHLYLNGSPFSPSFNEKEILYTGGTACAILAGFHTSKEIAAINRQMIQAAAKEKFATIGITVYPPYPAKEFPNMHPYVYQNAGDWTWFGGRMIQALIINGFIQEAIAELKPMTDRVIAQNGFFEWYDVQTGTPKGSGNFRGEAGVLSDAITLLKKWAINQQ
;
A
#
# COMPACT_ATOMS: atom_id res chain seq x y z
N MET A 1 -46.75 -49.65 -51.54
CA MET A 1 -46.94 -50.90 -50.77
C MET A 1 -47.76 -50.58 -49.54
N PHE A 2 -48.88 -51.30 -49.41
CA PHE A 2 -49.59 -51.73 -48.20
C PHE A 2 -48.76 -51.63 -46.89
N VAL A 3 -49.25 -51.39 -45.67
CA VAL A 3 -50.60 -51.26 -45.06
C VAL A 3 -50.36 -50.97 -43.56
N HIS A 4 -51.19 -50.11 -42.95
CA HIS A 4 -51.67 -50.12 -41.54
C HIS A 4 -50.61 -50.03 -40.38
N ASN A 5 -50.91 -49.60 -39.14
CA ASN A 5 -52.17 -49.47 -38.41
C ASN A 5 -52.03 -48.47 -37.23
N ILE A 6 -53.16 -47.90 -36.83
CA ILE A 6 -53.37 -47.06 -35.64
C ILE A 6 -53.94 -47.91 -34.50
N GLN A 7 -53.42 -47.76 -33.27
CA GLN A 7 -54.10 -47.89 -31.96
C GLN A 7 -53.23 -47.10 -30.95
N GLY A 8 -53.64 -46.13 -30.13
CA GLY A 8 -54.93 -45.74 -29.57
C GLY A 8 -55.06 -46.26 -28.13
N HIS A 9 -54.82 -45.44 -27.09
CA HIS A 9 -55.69 -45.31 -25.89
C HIS A 9 -55.13 -44.47 -24.71
N ILE A 10 -55.97 -43.52 -24.29
CA ILE A 10 -56.45 -43.19 -22.93
C ILE A 10 -55.57 -42.42 -21.92
N MET A 11 -56.12 -41.25 -21.55
CA MET A 11 -55.85 -40.43 -20.36
C MET A 11 -56.11 -41.14 -19.03
N LYS A 12 -55.25 -40.90 -18.03
CA LYS A 12 -55.67 -40.85 -16.62
C LYS A 12 -55.08 -39.62 -15.93
N LYS A 13 -55.96 -38.71 -15.51
CA LYS A 13 -55.68 -37.62 -14.56
C LYS A 13 -55.58 -38.21 -13.16
N THR A 14 -54.51 -37.91 -12.43
CA THR A 14 -54.39 -38.18 -11.00
C THR A 14 -54.40 -36.85 -10.25
N LEU A 15 -55.44 -36.64 -9.42
CA LEU A 15 -55.50 -35.62 -8.38
C LEU A 15 -54.50 -35.99 -7.27
N SER A 16 -53.63 -35.05 -6.88
CA SER A 16 -52.84 -35.15 -5.66
C SER A 16 -53.43 -34.24 -4.59
N ILE A 17 -53.82 -34.85 -3.48
CA ILE A 17 -54.36 -34.24 -2.26
C ILE A 17 -53.19 -33.62 -1.48
N ILE A 18 -53.31 -32.33 -1.15
CA ILE A 18 -52.36 -31.59 -0.29
C ILE A 18 -52.81 -31.74 1.17
N PRO A 19 -51.99 -32.29 2.09
CA PRO A 19 -52.28 -32.22 3.51
C PRO A 19 -51.78 -30.88 4.08
N ILE A 20 -52.69 -30.15 4.73
CA ILE A 20 -52.41 -28.95 5.51
C ILE A 20 -51.76 -29.39 6.83
N ILE A 21 -50.47 -29.10 7.00
CA ILE A 21 -49.78 -29.21 8.28
C ILE A 21 -49.76 -27.81 8.91
N ALA A 22 -50.57 -27.62 9.95
CA ALA A 22 -50.51 -26.46 10.82
C ALA A 22 -49.25 -26.54 11.71
N GLY A 23 -48.17 -25.89 11.26
CA GLY A 23 -46.95 -25.71 12.04
C GLY A 23 -47.01 -24.42 12.85
N ILE A 24 -47.05 -24.55 14.17
CA ILE A 24 -46.85 -23.44 15.12
C ILE A 24 -45.42 -22.92 14.95
N THR A 25 -45.26 -21.77 14.29
CA THR A 25 -43.98 -21.06 14.24
C THR A 25 -43.75 -20.35 15.57
N ALA A 26 -42.97 -20.98 16.45
CA ALA A 26 -42.35 -20.26 17.57
C ALA A 26 -41.34 -19.25 16.99
N PRO A 27 -41.34 -17.98 17.43
CA PRO A 27 -40.33 -17.02 17.01
C PRO A 27 -38.98 -17.45 17.59
N VAL A 28 -38.09 -17.95 16.73
CA VAL A 28 -36.67 -18.08 17.07
C VAL A 28 -36.14 -16.65 17.20
N PHE A 29 -36.00 -16.20 18.45
CA PHE A 29 -35.47 -14.88 18.76
C PHE A 29 -34.03 -14.76 18.25
N LEU A 30 -33.80 -13.69 17.48
CA LEU A 30 -32.54 -13.16 16.95
C LEU A 30 -31.55 -12.69 18.05
N SER A 31 -31.27 -13.51 19.06
CA SER A 31 -30.40 -13.12 20.19
C SER A 31 -28.96 -12.85 19.77
N GLY A 32 -28.46 -13.52 18.72
CA GLY A 32 -27.09 -13.31 18.20
C GLY A 32 -26.89 -11.99 17.45
N ASN A 33 -27.93 -11.42 16.82
CA ASN A 33 -27.81 -10.16 16.09
C ASN A 33 -27.81 -8.95 17.04
N VAL A 34 -28.58 -9.01 18.13
CA VAL A 34 -28.66 -7.92 19.11
C VAL A 34 -27.35 -7.79 19.91
N THR A 35 -26.72 -8.90 20.30
CA THR A 35 -25.45 -8.87 21.04
C THR A 35 -24.28 -8.38 20.18
N ALA A 36 -24.20 -8.83 18.92
CA ALA A 36 -23.20 -8.35 17.97
C ALA A 36 -23.39 -6.85 17.65
N GLN A 37 -24.64 -6.40 17.45
CA GLN A 37 -24.95 -5.00 17.19
C GLN A 37 -24.67 -4.10 18.42
N ASN A 38 -24.94 -4.59 19.63
CA ASN A 38 -24.59 -3.89 20.87
C ASN A 38 -23.07 -3.74 21.02
N ASN A 39 -22.28 -4.78 20.74
CA ASN A 39 -20.83 -4.71 20.78
C ASN A 39 -20.25 -3.71 19.77
N THR A 40 -20.79 -3.69 18.54
CA THR A 40 -20.40 -2.71 17.51
C THR A 40 -20.64 -1.27 17.94
N ARG A 41 -21.81 -0.97 18.54
CA ARG A 41 -22.12 0.38 19.07
C ARG A 41 -21.22 0.77 20.23
N THR A 42 -20.90 -0.17 21.12
CA THR A 42 -19.94 0.05 22.21
C THR A 42 -18.56 0.40 21.68
N LEU A 43 -18.05 -0.36 20.69
CA LEU A 43 -16.77 -0.06 20.04
C LEU A 43 -16.77 1.30 19.35
N ALA A 44 -17.83 1.63 18.62
CA ALA A 44 -17.95 2.93 17.96
C ALA A 44 -17.95 4.10 18.97
N THR A 45 -18.67 3.95 20.08
CA THR A 45 -18.68 4.95 21.16
C THR A 45 -17.29 5.10 21.78
N ALA A 46 -16.58 4.00 22.00
CA ALA A 46 -15.22 4.03 22.54
C ALA A 46 -14.23 4.74 21.59
N VAL A 47 -14.31 4.50 20.29
CA VAL A 47 -13.49 5.20 19.27
C VAL A 47 -13.72 6.70 19.32
N LEU A 48 -14.99 7.14 19.38
CA LEU A 48 -15.33 8.56 19.36
C LEU A 48 -15.00 9.28 20.68
N ALA A 49 -14.89 8.53 21.79
CA ALA A 49 -14.50 9.07 23.09
C ALA A 49 -12.97 9.05 23.32
N ASP A 50 -12.18 8.43 22.45
CA ASP A 50 -10.73 8.28 22.63
C ASP A 50 -9.96 9.55 22.22
N SER A 51 -9.73 10.42 23.20
CA SER A 51 -9.00 11.68 23.04
C SER A 51 -7.55 11.53 22.57
N ARG A 52 -6.97 10.33 22.65
CA ARG A 52 -5.63 10.06 22.08
C ARG A 52 -5.67 10.14 20.56
N LEU A 53 -6.74 9.66 19.93
CA LEU A 53 -6.93 9.73 18.48
C LEU A 53 -7.05 11.20 18.03
N ASP A 54 -7.79 12.02 18.78
CA ASP A 54 -7.88 13.47 18.53
C ASP A 54 -6.51 14.15 18.65
N THR A 55 -5.77 13.83 19.70
CA THR A 55 -4.44 14.39 19.97
C THR A 55 -3.46 14.07 18.84
N VAL A 56 -3.39 12.81 18.43
CA VAL A 56 -2.49 12.36 17.36
C VAL A 56 -2.90 13.00 16.03
N GLN A 57 -4.18 13.01 15.69
CA GLN A 57 -4.67 13.60 14.45
C GLN A 57 -4.38 15.11 14.39
N ALA A 58 -4.64 15.86 15.47
CA ALA A 58 -4.36 17.29 15.52
C ALA A 58 -2.85 17.60 15.39
N ARG A 59 -1.99 16.80 16.01
CA ARG A 59 -0.53 16.91 15.87
C ARG A 59 -0.07 16.59 14.46
N ALA A 60 -0.63 15.55 13.84
CA ALA A 60 -0.32 15.18 12.47
C ALA A 60 -0.65 16.35 11.52
N LEU A 61 -1.88 16.87 11.56
CA LEU A 61 -2.32 17.97 10.71
C LEU A 61 -1.45 19.23 10.88
N ARG A 62 -0.96 19.53 12.09
CA ARG A 62 -0.02 20.64 12.32
C ARG A 62 1.31 20.45 11.57
N LEU A 63 1.80 19.21 11.49
CA LEU A 63 3.05 18.86 10.82
C LEU A 63 2.92 18.80 9.28
N LEU A 64 1.75 18.44 8.76
CA LEU A 64 1.49 18.20 7.33
C LEU A 64 1.31 19.48 6.48
N THR A 65 1.83 20.60 6.98
CA THR A 65 1.88 21.92 6.32
C THR A 65 3.10 22.11 5.42
N GLY A 66 3.95 21.08 5.27
CA GLY A 66 5.10 21.08 4.37
C GLY A 66 5.20 19.80 3.56
N PHE A 67 6.02 19.81 2.52
CA PHE A 67 6.12 18.69 1.56
C PHE A 67 7.38 17.82 1.69
N SER A 68 8.41 18.24 2.45
CA SER A 68 9.56 17.35 2.67
C SER A 68 9.18 16.14 3.52
N ALA A 69 9.87 15.02 3.38
CA ALA A 69 9.56 13.80 4.16
C ALA A 69 9.69 14.03 5.69
N GLY A 70 10.52 14.97 6.11
CA GLY A 70 10.72 15.35 7.51
C GLY A 70 11.82 16.40 7.68
N THR A 71 12.20 16.71 8.92
CA THR A 71 13.19 17.78 9.21
C THR A 71 14.61 17.46 8.75
N SER A 72 14.96 16.19 8.57
CA SER A 72 16.25 15.76 8.03
C SER A 72 16.30 15.73 6.50
N TYR A 73 15.20 16.02 5.81
CA TYR A 73 15.09 15.92 4.35
C TYR A 73 14.92 17.29 3.71
N GLY A 74 15.73 17.56 2.68
CA GLY A 74 15.56 18.73 1.82
C GLY A 74 14.59 18.49 0.67
N GLU A 75 14.40 17.22 0.32
CA GLU A 75 13.64 16.72 -0.81
C GLU A 75 12.16 16.52 -0.45
N VAL A 76 11.31 16.70 -1.46
CA VAL A 76 9.95 16.14 -1.50
C VAL A 76 10.03 14.80 -2.19
N TRP A 77 9.70 13.73 -1.47
CA TRP A 77 9.69 12.35 -1.99
C TRP A 77 8.28 11.95 -2.39
N ILE A 78 8.09 11.38 -3.58
CA ILE A 78 6.74 11.10 -4.08
C ILE A 78 6.03 10.01 -3.28
N ARG A 79 6.77 9.02 -2.78
CA ARG A 79 6.26 7.95 -1.92
C ARG A 79 5.72 8.51 -0.60
N ASP A 80 6.49 9.37 0.04
CA ASP A 80 6.10 10.05 1.27
C ASP A 80 4.93 11.00 1.02
N PHE A 81 5.02 11.82 -0.02
CA PHE A 81 3.95 12.77 -0.36
C PHE A 81 2.62 12.05 -0.65
N ASN A 82 2.64 10.97 -1.44
CA ASN A 82 1.48 10.09 -1.63
C ASN A 82 0.90 9.61 -0.28
N THR A 83 1.76 9.34 0.69
CA THR A 83 1.36 8.83 2.00
C THR A 83 0.65 9.88 2.85
N PHE A 84 1.03 11.15 2.78
CA PHE A 84 0.47 12.20 3.64
C PHE A 84 -0.42 13.23 2.94
N ILE A 85 -0.62 13.11 1.61
CA ILE A 85 -1.36 14.09 0.80
C ILE A 85 -2.79 14.38 1.31
N ASN A 86 -3.51 13.38 1.82
CA ASN A 86 -4.85 13.56 2.40
C ASN A 86 -4.85 14.53 3.58
N GLY A 87 -3.83 14.46 4.43
CA GLY A 87 -3.66 15.40 5.54
C GLY A 87 -3.22 16.78 5.06
N SER A 88 -2.30 16.86 4.09
CA SER A 88 -1.91 18.14 3.49
C SER A 88 -3.09 18.87 2.85
N LEU A 89 -3.99 18.17 2.18
CA LEU A 89 -5.20 18.76 1.59
C LEU A 89 -6.18 19.32 2.62
N GLN A 90 -6.11 18.92 3.89
CA GLN A 90 -6.93 19.48 4.96
C GLN A 90 -6.38 20.80 5.52
N VAL A 91 -5.08 21.05 5.36
CA VAL A 91 -4.39 22.17 6.05
C VAL A 91 -3.66 23.12 5.11
N LEU A 92 -3.52 22.79 3.84
CA LEU A 92 -2.91 23.62 2.81
C LEU A 92 -3.94 24.01 1.74
N PRO A 93 -3.75 25.17 1.09
CA PRO A 93 -4.50 25.50 -0.12
C PRO A 93 -4.32 24.40 -1.18
N HIS A 94 -5.43 23.94 -1.77
CA HIS A 94 -5.40 22.86 -2.76
C HIS A 94 -4.47 23.16 -3.94
N ASP A 95 -4.34 24.44 -4.35
CA ASP A 95 -3.43 24.87 -5.42
C ASP A 95 -1.96 24.62 -5.08
N GLN A 96 -1.55 24.69 -3.81
CA GLN A 96 -0.17 24.36 -3.43
C GLN A 96 0.11 22.86 -3.58
N VAL A 97 -0.84 22.02 -3.19
CA VAL A 97 -0.75 20.56 -3.33
C VAL A 97 -0.76 20.18 -4.83
N LYS A 98 -1.64 20.82 -5.62
CA LYS A 98 -1.72 20.69 -7.08
C LYS A 98 -0.38 21.02 -7.75
N GLU A 99 0.22 22.14 -7.40
CA GLU A 99 1.49 22.60 -7.96
C GLU A 99 2.64 21.63 -7.64
N MET A 100 2.64 21.03 -6.45
CA MET A 100 3.60 20.00 -6.10
C MET A 100 3.45 18.73 -6.96
N LEU A 101 2.21 18.28 -7.23
CA LEU A 101 1.97 17.17 -8.15
C LEU A 101 2.43 17.52 -9.58
N LEU A 102 2.12 18.72 -10.06
CA LEU A 102 2.55 19.19 -11.38
C LEU A 102 4.09 19.23 -11.50
N LEU A 103 4.81 19.59 -10.43
CA LEU A 103 6.27 19.56 -10.42
C LEU A 103 6.84 18.17 -10.74
N PHE A 104 6.28 17.09 -10.18
CA PHE A 104 6.71 15.74 -10.53
C PHE A 104 6.48 15.41 -12.02
N PHE A 105 5.37 15.86 -12.60
CA PHE A 105 5.12 15.69 -14.04
C PHE A 105 6.01 16.58 -14.93
N ARG A 106 6.42 17.76 -14.47
CA ARG A 106 7.42 18.61 -15.15
C ARG A 106 8.82 17.98 -15.10
N MET A 107 9.08 17.13 -14.10
CA MET A 107 10.32 16.37 -13.93
C MET A 107 10.28 14.93 -14.48
N GLN A 108 9.13 14.50 -15.02
CA GLN A 108 8.97 13.17 -15.61
C GLN A 108 9.91 12.99 -16.81
N GLY A 109 10.59 11.84 -16.87
CA GLY A 109 11.44 11.46 -17.99
C GLY A 109 10.66 11.28 -19.29
N ALA A 110 11.32 11.49 -20.44
CA ALA A 110 10.71 11.32 -21.76
C ALA A 110 10.27 9.86 -22.03
N ASP A 111 10.86 8.90 -21.32
CA ASP A 111 10.52 7.47 -21.31
C ASP A 111 9.32 7.13 -20.41
N GLY A 112 8.80 8.10 -19.66
CA GLY A 112 7.69 7.95 -18.73
C GLY A 112 8.11 7.81 -17.27
N ASN A 113 9.40 7.65 -16.96
CA ASN A 113 9.85 7.44 -15.59
C ASN A 113 9.57 8.64 -14.67
N ILE A 114 9.28 8.36 -13.41
CA ILE A 114 8.97 9.36 -12.39
C ILE A 114 10.16 9.47 -11.44
N PRO A 115 10.64 10.70 -11.16
CA PRO A 115 11.66 10.88 -10.14
C PRO A 115 11.11 10.53 -8.77
N ASP A 116 12.02 10.14 -7.90
CA ASP A 116 11.74 9.72 -6.54
C ASP A 116 11.60 10.92 -5.62
N GLY A 117 12.58 11.81 -5.68
CA GLY A 117 12.56 13.07 -4.96
C GLY A 117 12.87 14.27 -5.85
N VAL A 118 12.29 15.41 -5.48
CA VAL A 118 12.61 16.73 -6.05
C VAL A 118 13.10 17.67 -4.94
N ILE A 119 14.08 18.50 -5.25
CA ILE A 119 14.72 19.43 -4.32
C ILE A 119 15.04 20.75 -5.02
N PRO A 120 14.99 21.91 -4.33
CA PRO A 120 15.50 23.15 -4.90
C PRO A 120 16.94 22.97 -5.39
N ARG A 121 17.23 23.45 -6.60
CA ARG A 121 18.49 23.20 -7.32
C ARG A 121 19.71 23.62 -6.51
N GLU A 122 19.62 24.71 -5.78
CA GLU A 122 20.68 25.24 -4.93
C GLU A 122 21.00 24.36 -3.71
N LYS A 123 20.10 23.44 -3.35
CA LYS A 123 20.29 22.45 -2.27
C LYS A 123 20.69 21.07 -2.78
N ALA A 124 20.78 20.87 -4.09
CA ALA A 124 21.13 19.60 -4.72
C ALA A 124 22.64 19.33 -4.61
N ASN A 125 23.11 18.93 -3.42
CA ASN A 125 24.54 18.83 -3.09
C ASN A 125 24.97 17.48 -2.51
N VAL A 126 24.06 16.50 -2.41
CA VAL A 126 24.39 15.13 -1.97
C VAL A 126 24.74 14.24 -3.17
N GLY A 127 25.19 13.01 -2.90
CA GLY A 127 25.77 12.09 -3.89
C GLY A 127 24.82 11.52 -4.95
N TYR A 128 23.61 12.06 -5.14
CA TYR A 128 22.70 11.61 -6.18
C TYR A 128 23.17 12.04 -7.58
N GLN A 129 22.81 11.22 -8.57
CA GLN A 129 22.83 11.64 -9.96
C GLN A 129 21.57 12.47 -10.23
N TYR A 130 21.68 13.78 -10.03
CA TYR A 130 20.58 14.71 -10.26
C TYR A 130 20.24 14.84 -11.74
N ARG A 131 18.94 15.00 -12.00
CA ARG A 131 18.30 15.27 -13.28
C ARG A 131 17.69 16.66 -13.25
N TYR A 132 17.63 17.31 -14.40
CA TYR A 132 17.11 18.66 -14.55
C TYR A 132 16.10 18.72 -15.70
N SER A 133 15.16 19.64 -15.62
CA SER A 133 14.13 19.87 -16.63
C SER A 133 13.98 21.36 -16.91
N ASP A 134 13.91 21.73 -18.18
CA ASP A 134 13.66 23.11 -18.61
C ASP A 134 12.27 23.62 -18.16
N LEU A 135 11.36 22.70 -17.84
CA LEU A 135 10.02 23.01 -17.32
C LEU A 135 10.03 23.42 -15.85
N ALA A 136 11.13 23.15 -15.13
CA ALA A 136 11.27 23.45 -13.72
C ALA A 136 12.76 23.75 -13.38
N PRO A 137 13.35 24.83 -13.94
CA PRO A 137 14.79 25.08 -13.88
C PRO A 137 15.33 25.37 -12.47
N GLN A 138 14.43 25.76 -11.55
CA GLN A 138 14.71 26.02 -10.13
C GLN A 138 14.87 24.74 -9.31
N TRP A 139 14.63 23.56 -9.91
CA TRP A 139 14.56 22.29 -9.20
C TRP A 139 15.53 21.27 -9.79
N ALA A 140 15.98 20.36 -8.93
CA ALA A 140 16.68 19.14 -9.29
C ALA A 140 15.84 17.94 -8.88
N ALA A 141 15.97 16.84 -9.60
CA ALA A 141 15.28 15.59 -9.28
C ALA A 141 16.29 14.44 -9.18
N HIS A 142 16.02 13.42 -8.38
CA HIS A 142 16.81 12.18 -8.37
C HIS A 142 15.87 10.97 -8.40
N LYS A 143 16.44 9.79 -8.63
CA LYS A 143 15.71 8.52 -8.55
C LYS A 143 16.60 7.46 -7.93
N ASN A 144 16.18 6.89 -6.81
CA ASN A 144 16.71 5.61 -6.37
C ASN A 144 16.27 4.56 -7.39
N THR A 145 17.22 4.01 -8.14
CA THR A 145 16.88 3.16 -9.28
C THR A 145 16.59 1.72 -8.89
N VAL A 146 16.95 1.32 -7.67
CA VAL A 146 16.66 -0.02 -7.12
C VAL A 146 15.17 -0.21 -6.80
N GLU A 147 14.47 0.88 -6.51
CA GLU A 147 13.02 0.92 -6.24
C GLU A 147 12.18 0.98 -7.53
N THR A 148 10.91 0.59 -7.41
CA THR A 148 9.96 0.53 -8.53
C THR A 148 8.59 1.14 -8.19
N ASP A 149 8.46 1.93 -7.13
CA ASP A 149 7.16 2.40 -6.64
C ASP A 149 6.85 3.88 -6.98
N GLN A 150 7.81 4.66 -7.50
CA GLN A 150 7.62 6.09 -7.74
C GLN A 150 6.49 6.39 -8.73
N GLU A 151 6.50 5.65 -9.85
CA GLU A 151 5.48 5.76 -10.89
C GLU A 151 4.08 5.44 -10.32
N SER A 152 4.00 4.43 -9.46
CA SER A 152 2.77 4.00 -8.80
C SER A 152 2.32 5.03 -7.76
N SER A 153 3.25 5.54 -6.95
CA SER A 153 2.99 6.52 -5.89
C SER A 153 2.45 7.83 -6.44
N LEU A 154 2.95 8.33 -7.59
CA LEU A 154 2.42 9.55 -8.20
C LEU A 154 0.96 9.38 -8.64
N ILE A 155 0.60 8.24 -9.24
CA ILE A 155 -0.77 7.96 -9.69
C ILE A 155 -1.73 7.92 -8.49
N GLN A 156 -1.32 7.24 -7.41
CA GLN A 156 -2.09 7.20 -6.17
C GLN A 156 -2.27 8.60 -5.55
N ALA A 157 -1.23 9.43 -5.58
CA ALA A 157 -1.31 10.81 -5.09
C ALA A 157 -2.31 11.64 -5.90
N VAL A 158 -2.29 11.53 -7.23
CA VAL A 158 -3.27 12.20 -8.11
C VAL A 158 -4.70 11.71 -7.82
N ARG A 159 -4.89 10.40 -7.65
CA ARG A 159 -6.19 9.84 -7.28
C ARG A 159 -6.73 10.44 -6.00
N LYS A 160 -5.90 10.55 -4.96
CA LYS A 160 -6.25 11.13 -3.66
C LYS A 160 -6.57 12.61 -3.77
N TYR A 161 -5.77 13.38 -4.52
CA TYR A 161 -6.05 14.78 -4.82
C TYR A 161 -7.43 14.97 -5.45
N ILE A 162 -7.76 14.23 -6.52
CA ILE A 162 -9.07 14.32 -7.18
C ILE A 162 -10.20 13.86 -6.23
N ALA A 163 -9.97 12.83 -5.41
CA ALA A 163 -10.96 12.34 -4.46
C ALA A 163 -11.43 13.43 -3.47
N VAL A 164 -10.48 14.21 -2.97
CA VAL A 164 -10.73 15.22 -1.93
C VAL A 164 -11.23 16.53 -2.55
N THR A 165 -10.67 16.93 -3.70
CA THR A 165 -10.92 18.26 -4.29
C THR A 165 -12.05 18.29 -5.32
N GLY A 166 -12.34 17.16 -5.98
CA GLY A 166 -13.21 17.11 -7.15
C GLY A 166 -12.63 17.74 -8.42
N ASP A 167 -11.34 18.12 -8.43
CA ASP A 167 -10.68 18.79 -9.56
C ASP A 167 -10.30 17.79 -10.67
N GLU A 168 -11.30 17.28 -11.39
CA GLU A 168 -11.11 16.41 -12.55
C GLU A 168 -10.40 17.12 -13.72
N ALA A 169 -10.50 18.45 -13.79
CA ALA A 169 -9.82 19.27 -14.80
C ALA A 169 -8.28 19.11 -14.74
N PHE A 170 -7.73 18.74 -13.58
CA PHE A 170 -6.33 18.38 -13.39
C PHE A 170 -5.82 17.38 -14.44
N LEU A 171 -6.62 16.36 -14.79
CA LEU A 171 -6.23 15.30 -15.72
C LEU A 171 -5.98 15.81 -17.15
N PHE A 172 -6.58 16.95 -17.51
CA PHE A 172 -6.52 17.53 -18.85
C PHE A 172 -5.50 18.66 -18.95
N LEU A 173 -4.85 19.06 -17.85
CA LEU A 173 -3.75 20.01 -17.91
C LEU A 173 -2.64 19.46 -18.80
N ALA A 174 -2.15 20.28 -19.71
CA ALA A 174 -1.08 19.91 -20.62
C ALA A 174 0.28 20.37 -20.06
N ILE A 175 1.26 19.47 -20.10
CA ILE A 175 2.67 19.80 -19.92
C ILE A 175 3.35 19.40 -21.23
N ASN A 176 3.77 20.40 -22.01
CA ASN A 176 4.15 20.26 -23.42
C ASN A 176 3.02 19.64 -24.25
N ASP A 177 3.30 18.55 -24.94
CA ASP A 177 2.43 17.86 -25.91
C ASP A 177 1.50 16.81 -25.27
N LYS A 178 1.59 16.60 -23.94
CA LYS A 178 0.84 15.55 -23.24
C LYS A 178 0.04 16.09 -22.07
N THR A 179 -1.18 15.59 -21.94
CA THR A 179 -2.00 15.82 -20.73
C THR A 179 -1.44 15.05 -19.54
N ILE A 180 -1.81 15.45 -18.32
CA ILE A 180 -1.48 14.69 -17.11
C ILE A 180 -1.97 13.25 -17.20
N LEU A 181 -3.18 13.03 -17.72
CA LEU A 181 -3.72 11.67 -17.90
C LEU A 181 -2.82 10.81 -18.81
N GLN A 182 -2.36 11.35 -19.94
CA GLN A 182 -1.45 10.65 -20.84
C GLN A 182 -0.08 10.40 -20.19
N ARG A 183 0.39 11.32 -19.36
CA ARG A 183 1.65 11.20 -18.60
C ARG A 183 1.58 10.12 -17.52
N MET A 184 0.44 9.99 -16.84
CA MET A 184 0.17 8.89 -15.91
C MET A 184 0.14 7.55 -16.63
N GLU A 185 -0.49 7.47 -17.81
CA GLU A 185 -0.46 6.22 -18.59
C GLU A 185 0.97 5.89 -19.08
N ALA A 186 1.76 6.90 -19.44
CA ALA A 186 3.15 6.72 -19.82
C ALA A 186 4.02 6.20 -18.66
N SER A 187 3.78 6.61 -17.41
CA SER A 187 4.51 6.08 -16.26
C SER A 187 4.19 4.61 -15.97
N MET A 188 2.93 4.19 -16.14
CA MET A 188 2.58 2.76 -16.08
C MET A 188 3.22 1.97 -17.24
N ALA A 189 3.26 2.55 -18.44
CA ALA A 189 3.90 1.94 -19.59
C ALA A 189 5.42 1.76 -19.40
N TYR A 190 6.08 2.72 -18.74
CA TYR A 190 7.49 2.62 -18.37
C TYR A 190 7.75 1.38 -17.51
N LEU A 191 6.90 1.10 -16.50
CA LEU A 191 7.05 -0.08 -15.65
C LEU A 191 6.96 -1.39 -16.45
N LEU A 192 6.02 -1.48 -17.40
CA LEU A 192 5.90 -2.65 -18.28
C LEU A 192 7.07 -2.80 -19.27
N LYS A 193 7.78 -1.71 -19.56
CA LYS A 193 8.91 -1.70 -20.49
C LYS A 193 10.23 -2.03 -19.79
N GLU A 194 10.52 -1.31 -18.71
CA GLU A 194 11.84 -1.30 -18.05
C GLU A 194 11.90 -2.18 -16.80
N ARG A 195 10.73 -2.50 -16.22
CA ARG A 195 10.59 -3.18 -14.93
C ARG A 195 9.73 -4.44 -15.03
N TRP A 196 9.57 -5.02 -16.23
CA TRP A 196 8.79 -6.24 -16.42
C TRP A 196 9.64 -7.50 -16.45
N SER A 197 9.11 -8.56 -15.83
CA SER A 197 9.62 -9.93 -15.92
C SER A 197 8.70 -10.76 -16.82
N GLU A 198 9.09 -10.98 -18.08
CA GLU A 198 8.35 -11.84 -19.00
C GLU A 198 8.18 -13.27 -18.46
N LYS A 199 9.18 -13.74 -17.71
CA LYS A 199 9.18 -15.09 -17.11
C LYS A 199 8.02 -15.30 -16.15
N TYR A 200 7.66 -14.27 -15.37
CA TYR A 200 6.64 -14.38 -14.32
C TYR A 200 5.38 -13.56 -14.62
N GLY A 201 5.42 -12.66 -15.61
CA GLY A 201 4.37 -11.70 -15.88
C GLY A 201 4.11 -10.79 -14.68
N LEU A 202 5.18 -10.23 -14.10
CA LEU A 202 5.18 -9.42 -12.88
C LEU A 202 6.24 -8.29 -12.98
N ILE A 203 6.06 -7.24 -12.19
CA ILE A 203 7.06 -6.18 -11.99
C ILE A 203 8.29 -6.76 -11.27
N LYS A 204 9.48 -6.35 -11.69
CA LYS A 204 10.78 -6.68 -11.09
C LYS A 204 11.49 -5.41 -10.59
N GLY A 205 12.21 -5.55 -9.50
CA GLY A 205 13.09 -4.55 -8.92
C GLY A 205 14.47 -5.14 -8.59
N ALA A 206 15.34 -4.33 -7.99
CA ALA A 206 16.50 -4.89 -7.31
C ALA A 206 16.04 -5.70 -6.09
N THR A 207 16.86 -6.62 -5.60
CA THR A 207 16.61 -7.27 -4.32
C THR A 207 16.80 -6.24 -3.21
N THR A 208 15.77 -5.94 -2.43
CA THR A 208 15.83 -5.04 -1.27
C THR A 208 15.13 -5.70 -0.07
N ILE A 209 15.06 -5.05 1.09
CA ILE A 209 14.28 -5.60 2.21
C ILE A 209 12.85 -5.07 2.10
N ASP A 210 11.93 -5.93 1.64
CA ASP A 210 10.51 -5.62 1.48
C ASP A 210 10.28 -4.39 0.58
N TRP A 211 9.78 -3.29 1.14
CA TRP A 211 9.55 -2.02 0.44
C TRP A 211 10.78 -1.09 0.45
N GLY A 212 11.89 -1.58 1.00
CA GLY A 212 13.10 -0.80 1.21
C GLY A 212 13.81 -0.38 -0.07
N ASP A 213 14.72 0.57 0.09
CA ASP A 213 15.40 1.29 -0.98
C ASP A 213 16.90 0.97 -1.09
N VAL A 214 17.36 -0.06 -0.38
CA VAL A 214 18.77 -0.45 -0.32
C VAL A 214 18.92 -1.91 -0.72
N GLN A 215 19.85 -2.17 -1.65
CA GLN A 215 20.24 -3.54 -2.05
C GLN A 215 21.35 -4.12 -1.13
N PRO A 216 21.57 -5.47 -1.11
CA PRO A 216 22.30 -6.15 -0.04
C PRO A 216 23.78 -5.79 0.10
N GLU A 217 24.48 -5.49 -0.99
CA GLU A 217 25.92 -5.25 -0.94
C GLU A 217 26.27 -3.88 -0.34
N THR A 218 27.43 -3.77 0.29
CA THR A 218 27.89 -2.52 0.91
C THR A 218 28.09 -1.39 -0.11
N GLY A 219 27.78 -0.16 0.31
CA GLY A 219 27.96 1.05 -0.49
C GLY A 219 26.71 1.93 -0.47
N TRP A 220 26.55 2.77 -1.50
CA TRP A 220 25.39 3.68 -1.58
C TRP A 220 24.05 2.92 -1.65
N GLY A 221 24.01 1.74 -2.26
CA GLY A 221 22.88 0.80 -2.17
C GLY A 221 21.58 1.17 -2.88
N VAL A 222 21.36 2.44 -3.21
CA VAL A 222 20.10 2.92 -3.82
C VAL A 222 20.14 3.01 -5.36
N ALA A 223 21.26 2.65 -5.97
CA ALA A 223 21.46 2.70 -7.42
C ALA A 223 21.77 1.32 -8.02
N ILE A 224 21.07 0.97 -9.11
CA ILE A 224 21.35 -0.22 -9.90
C ILE A 224 22.80 -0.15 -10.41
N ASN A 225 23.53 -1.25 -10.26
CA ASN A 225 24.91 -1.40 -10.69
C ASN A 225 25.16 -2.85 -11.16
N GLU A 226 26.41 -3.22 -11.45
CA GLU A 226 26.77 -4.56 -11.92
C GLU A 226 26.53 -5.69 -10.91
N LYS A 227 26.37 -5.37 -9.62
CA LYS A 227 26.11 -6.33 -8.53
C LYS A 227 24.61 -6.58 -8.31
N THR A 228 23.74 -5.72 -8.85
CA THR A 228 22.30 -5.81 -8.65
C THR A 228 21.75 -7.18 -9.03
N LYS A 229 21.12 -7.84 -8.06
CA LYS A 229 20.32 -9.05 -8.25
C LYS A 229 18.87 -8.66 -8.45
N TRP A 230 18.34 -8.98 -9.63
CA TRP A 230 16.97 -8.70 -10.00
C TRP A 230 16.04 -9.73 -9.37
N ALA A 231 14.99 -9.23 -8.74
CA ALA A 231 13.98 -10.04 -8.09
C ALA A 231 12.57 -9.54 -8.44
N VAL A 232 11.60 -10.39 -8.16
CA VAL A 232 10.18 -10.04 -8.12
C VAL A 232 9.72 -10.24 -6.68
N ASP A 233 9.12 -9.21 -6.10
CA ASP A 233 8.52 -9.23 -4.77
C ASP A 233 7.04 -8.81 -4.82
N ILE A 234 6.40 -8.83 -3.64
CA ILE A 234 5.00 -8.48 -3.51
C ILE A 234 4.74 -6.97 -3.49
N TYR A 235 5.66 -6.16 -2.96
CA TYR A 235 5.46 -4.72 -2.78
C TYR A 235 5.29 -4.02 -4.12
N ASP A 236 6.24 -4.22 -5.05
CA ASP A 236 6.23 -3.61 -6.37
C ASP A 236 4.94 -3.93 -7.14
N ASN A 237 4.53 -5.20 -7.10
CA ASN A 237 3.36 -5.69 -7.80
C ASN A 237 2.05 -5.23 -7.18
N ALA A 238 1.97 -5.16 -5.86
CA ALA A 238 0.80 -4.62 -5.17
C ALA A 238 0.64 -3.12 -5.42
N MET A 239 1.73 -2.35 -5.31
CA MET A 239 1.73 -0.90 -5.58
C MET A 239 1.29 -0.59 -7.02
N PHE A 240 1.78 -1.37 -7.99
CA PHE A 240 1.39 -1.17 -9.38
C PHE A 240 -0.08 -1.50 -9.66
N VAL A 241 -0.63 -2.56 -9.05
CA VAL A 241 -2.06 -2.86 -9.19
C VAL A 241 -2.92 -1.78 -8.54
N ILE A 242 -2.53 -1.23 -7.39
CA ILE A 242 -3.23 -0.09 -6.78
C ILE A 242 -3.21 1.11 -7.75
N ALA A 243 -2.06 1.43 -8.34
CA ALA A 243 -1.95 2.53 -9.29
C ALA A 243 -2.83 2.31 -10.54
N ILE A 244 -2.90 1.09 -11.08
CA ILE A 244 -3.81 0.77 -12.19
C ILE A 244 -5.28 0.97 -11.78
N GLN A 245 -5.67 0.49 -10.59
CA GLN A 245 -7.04 0.67 -10.08
C GLN A 245 -7.39 2.15 -9.92
N ASP A 246 -6.45 2.94 -9.40
CA ASP A 246 -6.59 4.38 -9.21
C ASP A 246 -6.70 5.13 -10.54
N PHE A 247 -5.87 4.79 -11.52
CA PHE A 247 -5.97 5.32 -12.88
C PHE A 247 -7.32 4.99 -13.52
N LEU A 248 -7.77 3.73 -13.43
CA LEU A 248 -9.05 3.28 -13.97
C LEU A 248 -10.24 3.98 -13.28
N ALA A 249 -10.10 4.33 -12.00
CA ALA A 249 -11.14 4.99 -11.21
C ALA A 249 -11.34 6.47 -11.58
N ILE A 250 -10.30 7.15 -12.10
CA ILE A 250 -10.35 8.60 -12.40
C ILE A 250 -10.30 8.92 -13.89
N LYS A 251 -9.91 7.97 -14.76
CA LYS A 251 -9.91 8.25 -16.19
C LYS A 251 -11.33 8.57 -16.67
N PRO A 252 -11.50 9.52 -17.61
CA PRO A 252 -12.77 9.74 -18.28
C PRO A 252 -13.30 8.47 -18.97
N LYS A 253 -14.62 8.36 -19.09
CA LYS A 253 -15.26 7.18 -19.69
C LYS A 253 -14.90 7.00 -21.17
N ASP A 254 -14.78 8.11 -21.89
CA ASP A 254 -14.43 8.19 -23.31
C ASP A 254 -12.92 8.10 -23.58
N TYR A 255 -12.08 8.23 -22.54
CA TYR A 255 -10.63 8.06 -22.68
C TYR A 255 -10.27 6.64 -23.13
N GLN A 256 -9.64 6.58 -24.30
CA GLN A 256 -9.12 5.36 -24.91
C GLN A 256 -7.69 5.12 -24.40
N ALA A 257 -7.57 4.24 -23.42
CA ALA A 257 -6.27 3.79 -22.94
C ALA A 257 -5.52 3.03 -24.04
N GLN A 258 -4.20 3.17 -24.07
CA GLN A 258 -3.31 2.48 -25.00
C GLN A 258 -3.24 0.96 -24.73
N ARG A 259 -3.66 0.52 -23.54
CA ARG A 259 -3.62 -0.87 -23.09
C ARG A 259 -4.87 -1.21 -22.31
N ASP A 260 -5.19 -2.51 -22.28
CA ASP A 260 -6.20 -3.05 -21.37
C ASP A 260 -5.62 -3.18 -19.96
N TRP A 261 -5.63 -2.06 -19.24
CA TRP A 261 -5.13 -1.99 -17.86
C TRP A 261 -5.91 -2.88 -16.90
N HIS A 262 -7.21 -3.11 -17.14
CA HIS A 262 -8.01 -4.02 -16.31
C HIS A 262 -7.51 -5.46 -16.43
N LYS A 263 -7.23 -5.91 -17.67
CA LYS A 263 -6.64 -7.22 -17.92
C LYS A 263 -5.25 -7.33 -17.29
N ILE A 264 -4.39 -6.31 -17.44
CA ILE A 264 -3.04 -6.31 -16.86
C ILE A 264 -3.10 -6.48 -15.34
N ALA A 265 -3.94 -5.70 -14.63
CA ALA A 265 -4.09 -5.83 -13.18
C ALA A 265 -4.59 -7.23 -12.77
N THR A 266 -5.52 -7.81 -13.54
CA THR A 266 -6.05 -9.15 -13.30
C THR A 266 -4.98 -10.24 -13.50
N ASP A 267 -4.17 -10.12 -14.55
CA ASP A 267 -3.07 -11.03 -14.83
C ASP A 267 -1.99 -10.96 -13.75
N ILE A 268 -1.60 -9.74 -13.32
CA ILE A 268 -0.66 -9.55 -12.22
C ILE A 268 -1.18 -10.21 -10.95
N ARG A 269 -2.44 -9.96 -10.56
CA ARG A 269 -3.05 -10.60 -9.38
C ARG A 269 -2.95 -12.13 -9.49
N LYS A 270 -3.30 -12.70 -10.63
CA LYS A 270 -3.19 -14.15 -10.87
C LYS A 270 -1.75 -14.66 -10.72
N ASN A 271 -0.78 -13.95 -11.29
CA ASN A 271 0.62 -14.33 -11.26
C ASN A 271 1.25 -14.17 -9.87
N VAL A 272 0.89 -13.12 -9.13
CA VAL A 272 1.25 -12.94 -7.71
C VAL A 272 0.76 -14.15 -6.91
N ARG A 273 -0.52 -14.53 -7.06
CA ARG A 273 -1.10 -15.69 -6.35
C ARG A 273 -0.46 -17.01 -6.74
N LYS A 274 0.04 -17.14 -7.97
CA LYS A 274 0.71 -18.35 -8.47
C LYS A 274 2.16 -18.46 -8.00
N HIS A 275 2.88 -17.34 -7.97
CA HIS A 275 4.34 -17.35 -7.88
C HIS A 275 4.87 -16.87 -6.52
N LEU A 276 4.19 -15.92 -5.87
CA LEU A 276 4.68 -15.30 -4.63
C LEU A 276 3.95 -15.81 -3.37
N TRP A 277 2.67 -16.17 -3.48
CA TRP A 277 1.88 -16.63 -2.33
C TRP A 277 2.19 -18.08 -1.95
N ASP A 278 2.68 -18.29 -0.71
CA ASP A 278 2.80 -19.62 -0.14
C ASP A 278 1.51 -19.98 0.60
N ASN A 279 0.68 -20.82 -0.02
CA ASN A 279 -0.59 -21.24 0.56
C ASN A 279 -0.43 -22.13 1.81
N ARG A 280 0.71 -22.81 2.00
CA ARG A 280 0.93 -23.62 3.20
C ARG A 280 1.33 -22.72 4.37
N ALA A 281 2.24 -21.78 4.12
CA ALA A 281 2.71 -20.85 5.14
C ALA A 281 1.75 -19.67 5.37
N GLN A 282 0.78 -19.45 4.48
CA GLN A 282 -0.15 -18.32 4.50
C GLN A 282 0.58 -16.97 4.52
N LYS A 283 1.66 -16.85 3.75
CA LYS A 283 2.43 -15.61 3.60
C LYS A 283 3.05 -15.52 2.19
N TYR A 284 3.53 -14.33 1.85
CA TYR A 284 4.36 -14.16 0.66
C TYR A 284 5.79 -14.63 0.91
N ILE A 285 6.39 -15.26 -0.09
CA ILE A 285 7.86 -15.42 -0.12
C ILE A 285 8.49 -14.04 -0.33
N PRO A 286 9.68 -13.76 0.26
CA PRO A 286 10.36 -12.48 0.07
C PRO A 286 10.65 -12.16 -1.40
N HIS A 287 11.36 -13.07 -2.09
CA HIS A 287 11.81 -12.82 -3.45
C HIS A 287 11.70 -14.03 -4.38
N LEU A 288 11.45 -13.72 -5.66
CA LEU A 288 11.73 -14.60 -6.80
C LEU A 288 12.88 -14.04 -7.63
N TYR A 289 14.04 -14.69 -7.55
CA TYR A 289 15.25 -14.24 -8.24
C TYR A 289 15.23 -14.52 -9.75
N LEU A 290 15.70 -13.55 -10.53
CA LEU A 290 15.81 -13.64 -11.99
C LEU A 290 17.23 -14.00 -12.45
N ASN A 291 18.26 -13.53 -11.75
CA ASN A 291 19.68 -13.70 -12.10
C ASN A 291 20.53 -14.20 -10.91
N GLY A 292 19.94 -15.11 -10.12
CA GLY A 292 20.57 -15.72 -8.93
C GLY A 292 20.27 -14.94 -7.64
N SER A 293 20.32 -15.65 -6.52
CA SER A 293 20.19 -15.05 -5.18
C SER A 293 21.47 -14.29 -4.81
N PRO A 294 21.39 -13.12 -4.15
CA PRO A 294 22.54 -12.47 -3.53
C PRO A 294 22.98 -13.17 -2.24
N PHE A 295 22.17 -14.07 -1.69
CA PHE A 295 22.40 -14.71 -0.39
C PHE A 295 23.12 -16.05 -0.48
N SER A 296 23.71 -16.46 0.64
CA SER A 296 24.40 -17.74 0.74
C SER A 296 23.46 -18.92 0.45
N PRO A 297 23.93 -20.02 -0.18
CA PRO A 297 23.07 -21.18 -0.48
C PRO A 297 22.42 -21.84 0.76
N SER A 298 23.02 -21.64 1.93
CA SER A 298 22.51 -22.13 3.22
C SER A 298 21.42 -21.25 3.83
N PHE A 299 21.20 -20.04 3.32
CA PHE A 299 20.23 -19.11 3.88
C PHE A 299 18.84 -19.35 3.29
N ASN A 300 17.91 -19.80 4.13
CA ASN A 300 16.53 -19.99 3.75
C ASN A 300 15.73 -18.70 3.92
N GLU A 301 15.83 -17.80 2.95
CA GLU A 301 15.13 -16.52 2.98
C GLU A 301 13.61 -16.67 3.12
N LYS A 302 13.01 -17.78 2.66
CA LYS A 302 11.57 -18.04 2.78
C LYS A 302 11.08 -18.06 4.24
N GLU A 303 11.96 -18.13 5.23
CA GLU A 303 11.59 -18.00 6.64
C GLU A 303 11.22 -16.56 7.02
N ILE A 304 11.77 -15.56 6.33
CA ILE A 304 11.50 -14.15 6.61
C ILE A 304 10.07 -13.78 6.24
N LEU A 305 9.39 -13.11 7.15
CA LEU A 305 8.07 -12.52 6.98
C LEU A 305 8.24 -11.06 6.54
N TYR A 306 7.67 -10.69 5.38
CA TYR A 306 7.57 -9.31 4.91
C TYR A 306 6.22 -8.73 5.30
N THR A 307 6.21 -7.53 5.89
CA THR A 307 4.97 -6.95 6.44
C THR A 307 4.41 -5.82 5.60
N GLY A 308 5.24 -4.92 5.08
CA GLY A 308 4.80 -3.74 4.35
C GLY A 308 4.28 -4.08 2.96
N GLY A 309 5.02 -4.88 2.19
CA GLY A 309 4.54 -5.40 0.90
C GLY A 309 3.26 -6.22 1.03
N THR A 310 3.14 -6.98 2.13
CA THR A 310 1.93 -7.73 2.46
C THR A 310 0.74 -6.82 2.79
N ALA A 311 0.96 -5.72 3.52
CA ALA A 311 -0.10 -4.73 3.78
C ALA A 311 -0.58 -4.08 2.47
N CYS A 312 0.34 -3.73 1.56
CA CYS A 312 0.01 -3.25 0.23
C CYS A 312 -0.78 -4.29 -0.60
N ALA A 313 -0.45 -5.59 -0.49
CA ALA A 313 -1.20 -6.64 -1.17
C ALA A 313 -2.66 -6.77 -0.70
N ILE A 314 -2.91 -6.55 0.59
CA ILE A 314 -4.29 -6.50 1.12
C ILE A 314 -5.02 -5.29 0.54
N LEU A 315 -4.39 -4.11 0.51
CA LEU A 315 -4.96 -2.90 -0.08
C LEU A 315 -5.22 -3.05 -1.60
N ALA A 316 -4.38 -3.82 -2.32
CA ALA A 316 -4.58 -4.14 -3.73
C ALA A 316 -5.73 -5.15 -4.00
N GLY A 317 -6.33 -5.69 -2.93
CA GLY A 317 -7.42 -6.66 -3.00
C GLY A 317 -6.97 -8.07 -3.42
N PHE A 318 -5.79 -8.51 -2.98
CA PHE A 318 -5.26 -9.84 -3.31
C PHE A 318 -5.73 -10.96 -2.38
N HIS A 319 -6.43 -10.61 -1.30
CA HIS A 319 -6.73 -11.52 -0.21
C HIS A 319 -8.22 -11.63 0.10
N THR A 320 -8.59 -12.81 0.57
CA THR A 320 -9.88 -13.03 1.23
C THR A 320 -9.80 -12.61 2.70
N SER A 321 -10.95 -12.37 3.33
CA SER A 321 -11.03 -12.09 4.78
C SER A 321 -10.30 -13.15 5.63
N LYS A 322 -10.41 -14.45 5.30
CA LYS A 322 -9.70 -15.52 6.04
C LYS A 322 -8.18 -15.38 5.95
N GLU A 323 -7.67 -15.03 4.78
CA GLU A 323 -6.22 -14.83 4.58
C GLU A 323 -5.74 -13.57 5.31
N ILE A 324 -6.51 -12.48 5.29
CA ILE A 324 -6.21 -11.25 6.04
C ILE A 324 -6.09 -11.57 7.54
N ALA A 325 -7.02 -12.35 8.09
CA ALA A 325 -6.96 -12.78 9.50
C ALA A 325 -5.71 -13.64 9.81
N ALA A 326 -5.27 -14.48 8.88
CA ALA A 326 -4.08 -15.31 9.05
C ALA A 326 -2.79 -14.49 8.94
N ILE A 327 -2.73 -13.55 7.99
CA ILE A 327 -1.63 -12.59 7.83
C ILE A 327 -1.49 -11.73 9.08
N ASN A 328 -2.60 -11.13 9.54
CA ASN A 328 -2.58 -10.24 10.69
C ASN A 328 -2.06 -10.96 11.94
N ARG A 329 -2.52 -12.20 12.17
CA ARG A 329 -2.03 -13.03 13.27
C ARG A 329 -0.52 -13.28 13.20
N GLN A 330 0.03 -13.51 12.01
CA GLN A 330 1.48 -13.67 11.84
C GLN A 330 2.24 -12.37 12.14
N MET A 331 1.73 -11.22 11.69
CA MET A 331 2.34 -9.91 11.99
C MET A 331 2.34 -9.62 13.50
N ILE A 332 1.23 -9.89 14.20
CA ILE A 332 1.17 -9.77 15.67
C ILE A 332 2.17 -10.73 16.33
N GLN A 333 2.26 -11.98 15.87
CA GLN A 333 3.19 -12.96 16.43
C GLN A 333 4.65 -12.57 16.20
N ALA A 334 4.97 -11.97 15.05
CA ALA A 334 6.29 -11.43 14.75
C ALA A 334 6.60 -10.22 15.65
N ALA A 335 5.68 -9.26 15.75
CA ALA A 335 5.84 -8.10 16.63
C ALA A 335 6.03 -8.53 18.10
N ALA A 336 5.31 -9.54 18.58
CA ALA A 336 5.42 -10.05 19.94
C ALA A 336 6.79 -10.69 20.26
N LYS A 337 7.68 -10.88 19.28
CA LYS A 337 9.06 -11.35 19.51
C LYS A 337 9.98 -10.25 20.02
N GLU A 338 9.62 -8.98 19.82
CA GLU A 338 10.41 -7.83 20.23
C GLU A 338 9.60 -6.92 21.16
N LYS A 339 10.24 -6.42 22.22
CA LYS A 339 9.55 -5.76 23.34
C LYS A 339 8.74 -4.53 22.92
N PHE A 340 9.24 -3.76 21.96
CA PHE A 340 8.65 -2.48 21.55
C PHE A 340 8.14 -2.49 20.10
N ALA A 341 8.15 -3.64 19.42
CA ALA A 341 7.59 -3.72 18.08
C ALA A 341 6.05 -3.61 18.09
N THR A 342 5.53 -2.95 17.07
CA THR A 342 4.15 -3.06 16.61
C THR A 342 4.11 -3.90 15.33
N ILE A 343 2.92 -4.02 14.73
CA ILE A 343 2.76 -4.54 13.37
C ILE A 343 3.50 -3.71 12.29
N GLY A 344 4.09 -2.57 12.66
CA GLY A 344 5.01 -1.79 11.82
C GLY A 344 6.43 -2.37 11.70
N ILE A 345 6.78 -3.45 12.41
CA ILE A 345 8.05 -4.15 12.20
C ILE A 345 8.19 -4.60 10.74
N THR A 346 9.27 -4.18 10.08
CA THR A 346 9.40 -4.30 8.60
C THR A 346 9.52 -5.75 8.14
N VAL A 347 10.40 -6.51 8.79
CA VAL A 347 10.59 -7.94 8.52
C VAL A 347 10.88 -8.69 9.81
N TYR A 348 10.57 -9.99 9.84
CA TYR A 348 10.97 -10.86 10.94
C TYR A 348 11.20 -12.32 10.50
N PRO A 349 12.26 -13.00 10.98
CA PRO A 349 13.41 -12.43 11.68
C PRO A 349 14.19 -11.45 10.78
N PRO A 350 15.04 -10.56 11.33
CA PRO A 350 15.92 -9.73 10.51
C PRO A 350 16.88 -10.57 9.67
N TYR A 351 17.28 -10.03 8.52
CA TYR A 351 18.39 -10.57 7.74
C TYR A 351 19.68 -10.54 8.58
N PRO A 352 20.43 -11.64 8.68
CA PRO A 352 21.73 -11.64 9.33
C PRO A 352 22.71 -10.70 8.62
N ALA A 353 23.58 -10.04 9.39
CA ALA A 353 24.56 -9.09 8.82
C ALA A 353 25.48 -9.70 7.74
N LYS A 354 25.74 -11.02 7.81
CA LYS A 354 26.52 -11.73 6.78
C LYS A 354 25.77 -11.89 5.45
N GLU A 355 24.43 -11.93 5.48
CA GLU A 355 23.59 -12.07 4.29
C GLU A 355 23.24 -10.70 3.72
N PHE A 356 23.02 -9.70 4.57
CA PHE A 356 22.67 -8.34 4.18
C PHE A 356 23.62 -7.32 4.85
N PRO A 357 24.87 -7.21 4.39
CA PRO A 357 25.88 -6.37 5.04
C PRO A 357 25.61 -4.87 4.90
N ASN A 358 24.82 -4.42 3.91
CA ASN A 358 24.47 -3.01 3.79
C ASN A 358 23.49 -2.52 4.87
N MET A 359 22.83 -3.45 5.59
CA MET A 359 21.87 -3.12 6.62
C MET A 359 21.85 -4.16 7.73
N HIS A 360 22.45 -3.81 8.85
CA HIS A 360 22.56 -4.71 10.00
C HIS A 360 21.19 -5.09 10.58
N PRO A 361 21.07 -6.28 11.21
CA PRO A 361 19.86 -6.69 11.92
C PRO A 361 19.36 -5.63 12.89
N TYR A 362 18.05 -5.42 12.94
CA TYR A 362 17.35 -4.44 13.77
C TYR A 362 17.66 -2.96 13.48
N VAL A 363 18.23 -2.68 12.31
CA VAL A 363 18.52 -1.32 11.85
C VAL A 363 17.63 -0.97 10.67
N TYR A 364 16.95 0.18 10.77
CA TYR A 364 16.25 0.80 9.64
C TYR A 364 15.21 -0.16 9.01
N GLN A 365 15.35 -0.56 7.74
CA GLN A 365 14.42 -1.49 7.07
C GLN A 365 14.63 -2.95 7.51
N ASN A 366 15.80 -3.30 8.05
CA ASN A 366 16.07 -4.67 8.50
C ASN A 366 15.52 -4.89 9.92
N ALA A 367 14.20 -5.04 10.02
CA ALA A 367 13.45 -5.24 11.28
C ALA A 367 13.38 -4.04 12.24
N GLY A 368 13.57 -2.81 11.75
CA GLY A 368 13.06 -1.63 12.45
C GLY A 368 11.54 -1.55 12.37
N ASP A 369 10.92 -0.86 13.34
CA ASP A 369 9.48 -0.58 13.32
C ASP A 369 9.22 0.74 12.60
N TRP A 370 8.59 0.62 11.44
CA TRP A 370 8.16 1.70 10.58
C TRP A 370 6.67 1.86 10.73
N THR A 371 6.28 2.71 11.69
CA THR A 371 4.89 2.96 12.03
C THR A 371 4.08 3.45 10.82
N TRP A 372 4.71 4.06 9.82
CA TRP A 372 4.00 4.39 8.59
C TRP A 372 3.49 3.18 7.77
N PHE A 373 4.20 2.04 7.73
CA PHE A 373 3.66 0.80 7.14
C PHE A 373 2.69 0.09 8.08
N GLY A 374 2.94 0.13 9.39
CA GLY A 374 1.97 -0.31 10.38
C GLY A 374 0.62 0.38 10.22
N GLY A 375 0.62 1.70 10.03
CA GLY A 375 -0.57 2.49 9.76
C GLY A 375 -1.27 2.11 8.44
N ARG A 376 -0.54 1.77 7.37
CA ARG A 376 -1.14 1.21 6.15
C ARG A 376 -1.86 -0.11 6.42
N MET A 377 -1.27 -0.99 7.24
CA MET A 377 -1.92 -2.24 7.65
C MET A 377 -3.18 -1.97 8.47
N ILE A 378 -3.18 -0.98 9.38
CA ILE A 378 -4.40 -0.54 10.09
C ILE A 378 -5.50 -0.11 9.11
N GLN A 379 -5.17 0.69 8.09
CA GLN A 379 -6.13 1.07 7.05
C GLN A 379 -6.68 -0.17 6.33
N ALA A 380 -5.80 -1.12 5.98
CA ALA A 380 -6.18 -2.37 5.34
C ALA A 380 -7.16 -3.19 6.20
N LEU A 381 -6.91 -3.28 7.51
CA LEU A 381 -7.80 -3.94 8.47
C LEU A 381 -9.18 -3.26 8.52
N ILE A 382 -9.21 -1.93 8.65
CA ILE A 382 -10.47 -1.16 8.72
C ILE A 382 -11.31 -1.36 7.45
N ILE A 383 -10.68 -1.22 6.28
CA ILE A 383 -11.35 -1.36 4.97
C ILE A 383 -11.95 -2.76 4.80
N ASN A 384 -11.33 -3.78 5.39
CA ASN A 384 -11.78 -5.17 5.31
C ASN A 384 -12.61 -5.63 6.52
N GLY A 385 -13.05 -4.71 7.39
CA GLY A 385 -13.97 -4.99 8.49
C GLY A 385 -13.34 -5.57 9.77
N PHE A 386 -12.01 -5.61 9.87
CA PHE A 386 -11.25 -6.06 11.04
C PHE A 386 -11.08 -4.91 12.05
N ILE A 387 -12.21 -4.37 12.52
CA ILE A 387 -12.22 -3.12 13.29
C ILE A 387 -11.62 -3.31 14.69
N GLN A 388 -11.89 -4.45 15.34
CA GLN A 388 -11.37 -4.72 16.67
C GLN A 388 -9.84 -4.87 16.65
N GLU A 389 -9.31 -5.59 15.66
CA GLU A 389 -7.88 -5.73 15.40
C GLU A 389 -7.25 -4.37 15.10
N ALA A 390 -7.86 -3.58 14.21
CA ALA A 390 -7.39 -2.24 13.88
C ALA A 390 -7.29 -1.32 15.12
N ILE A 391 -8.28 -1.32 16.00
CA ILE A 391 -8.25 -0.53 17.25
C ILE A 391 -7.12 -1.00 18.16
N ALA A 392 -7.01 -2.32 18.38
CA ALA A 392 -6.02 -2.90 19.28
C ALA A 392 -4.59 -2.61 18.81
N GLU A 393 -4.35 -2.72 17.50
CA GLU A 393 -3.03 -2.62 16.90
C GLU A 393 -2.62 -1.17 16.59
N LEU A 394 -3.58 -0.25 16.41
CA LEU A 394 -3.32 1.19 16.34
C LEU A 394 -2.88 1.77 17.70
N LYS A 395 -3.33 1.16 18.79
CA LYS A 395 -3.07 1.64 20.15
C LYS A 395 -1.57 1.86 20.46
N PRO A 396 -0.66 0.89 20.29
CA PRO A 396 0.77 1.08 20.60
C PRO A 396 1.47 2.11 19.68
N MET A 397 0.94 2.36 18.48
CA MET A 397 1.46 3.38 17.55
C MET A 397 1.02 4.80 17.99
N THR A 398 -0.22 4.96 18.46
CA THR A 398 -0.68 6.25 19.00
C THR A 398 -0.04 6.56 20.36
N ASP A 399 0.14 5.54 21.21
CA ASP A 399 0.79 5.70 22.52
C ASP A 399 2.24 6.20 22.39
N ARG A 400 3.03 5.66 21.45
CA ARG A 400 4.42 6.12 21.24
C ARG A 400 4.51 7.55 20.71
N VAL A 401 3.62 7.96 19.79
CA VAL A 401 3.57 9.35 19.29
C VAL A 401 3.26 10.32 20.43
N ILE A 402 2.36 9.96 21.34
CA ILE A 402 2.04 10.78 22.51
C ILE A 402 3.22 10.83 23.47
N ALA A 403 3.79 9.67 23.82
CA ALA A 403 4.88 9.55 24.78
C ALA A 403 6.18 10.23 24.32
N GLN A 404 6.49 10.13 23.03
CA GLN A 404 7.71 10.70 22.44
C GLN A 404 7.52 12.13 21.88
N ASN A 405 6.28 12.62 21.88
CA ASN A 405 5.93 13.96 21.40
C ASN A 405 6.44 14.27 19.98
N GLY A 406 6.35 13.30 19.07
CA GLY A 406 6.84 13.44 17.71
C GLY A 406 6.33 12.34 16.79
N PHE A 407 6.56 12.54 15.51
CA PHE A 407 6.37 11.52 14.49
C PHE A 407 7.75 11.12 13.98
N PHE A 408 8.19 9.90 14.29
CA PHE A 408 9.52 9.43 13.98
C PHE A 408 9.54 8.55 12.75
N GLU A 409 10.65 8.61 12.02
CA GLU A 409 10.87 7.83 10.82
C GLU A 409 10.77 6.32 11.09
N TRP A 410 11.45 5.85 12.14
CA TRP A 410 11.35 4.49 12.62
C TRP A 410 11.68 4.38 14.10
N TYR A 411 11.38 3.23 14.70
CA TYR A 411 11.67 2.92 16.09
C TYR A 411 12.50 1.65 16.19
N ASP A 412 13.46 1.67 17.10
CA ASP A 412 14.20 0.48 17.50
C ASP A 412 13.27 -0.47 18.26
N VAL A 413 13.05 -1.67 17.73
CA VAL A 413 12.10 -2.65 18.30
C VAL A 413 12.56 -3.24 19.64
N GLN A 414 13.86 -3.16 19.94
CA GLN A 414 14.46 -3.75 21.14
C GLN A 414 14.50 -2.74 22.29
N THR A 415 14.67 -1.45 21.98
CA THR A 415 14.78 -0.38 22.98
C THR A 415 13.58 0.56 23.03
N GLY A 416 12.74 0.58 21.99
CA GLY A 416 11.64 1.54 21.82
C GLY A 416 12.12 2.95 21.49
N THR A 417 13.42 3.14 21.26
CA THR A 417 14.02 4.45 21.01
C THR A 417 13.60 4.92 19.62
N PRO A 418 13.05 6.14 19.48
CA PRO A 418 12.81 6.73 18.17
C PRO A 418 14.12 7.01 17.43
N LYS A 419 14.10 6.84 16.11
CA LYS A 419 15.26 6.98 15.22
C LYS A 419 14.88 7.78 13.97
N GLY A 420 15.90 8.30 13.29
CA GLY A 420 15.72 9.09 12.07
C GLY A 420 15.08 10.45 12.31
N SER A 421 14.33 10.96 11.32
CA SER A 421 13.60 12.23 11.45
C SER A 421 12.60 12.19 12.60
N GLY A 422 12.57 13.20 13.48
CA GLY A 422 11.57 13.35 14.54
C GLY A 422 10.27 14.07 14.16
N ASN A 423 10.17 14.47 12.89
CA ASN A 423 9.00 15.09 12.29
C ASN A 423 8.68 14.42 10.95
N PHE A 424 8.72 13.10 10.92
CA PHE A 424 8.46 12.30 9.73
C PHE A 424 6.99 12.38 9.31
N ARG A 425 6.74 12.94 8.13
CA ARG A 425 5.40 13.19 7.60
C ARG A 425 4.71 11.92 7.14
N GLY A 426 5.46 10.89 6.74
CA GLY A 426 4.91 9.59 6.38
C GLY A 426 4.12 8.96 7.54
N GLU A 427 4.68 8.95 8.74
CA GLU A 427 4.00 8.43 9.94
C GLU A 427 2.76 9.27 10.30
N ALA A 428 2.91 10.60 10.31
CA ALA A 428 1.80 11.53 10.56
C ALA A 428 0.64 11.32 9.56
N GLY A 429 0.96 11.15 8.28
CA GLY A 429 0.01 10.92 7.20
C GLY A 429 -0.82 9.66 7.42
N VAL A 430 -0.18 8.50 7.57
CA VAL A 430 -0.93 7.24 7.68
C VAL A 430 -1.73 7.13 8.96
N LEU A 431 -1.25 7.71 10.08
CA LEU A 431 -1.96 7.67 11.34
C LEU A 431 -3.18 8.59 11.26
N SER A 432 -3.04 9.77 10.64
CA SER A 432 -4.17 10.64 10.34
C SER A 432 -5.22 9.93 9.47
N ASP A 433 -4.81 9.23 8.42
CA ASP A 433 -5.71 8.49 7.53
C ASP A 433 -6.39 7.31 8.25
N ALA A 434 -5.64 6.51 9.02
CA ALA A 434 -6.19 5.42 9.80
C ALA A 434 -7.22 5.90 10.84
N ILE A 435 -6.91 6.98 11.57
CA ILE A 435 -7.82 7.60 12.54
C ILE A 435 -9.07 8.13 11.83
N THR A 436 -8.91 8.76 10.66
CA THR A 436 -10.04 9.28 9.87
C THR A 436 -10.97 8.15 9.43
N LEU A 437 -10.42 7.04 8.91
CA LEU A 437 -11.21 5.86 8.53
C LEU A 437 -11.94 5.26 9.73
N LEU A 438 -11.27 5.14 10.87
CA LEU A 438 -11.83 4.55 12.08
C LEU A 438 -12.97 5.40 12.66
N LYS A 439 -12.78 6.73 12.73
CA LYS A 439 -13.83 7.67 13.15
C LYS A 439 -15.02 7.66 12.20
N LYS A 440 -14.76 7.65 10.89
CA LYS A 440 -15.83 7.55 9.88
C LYS A 440 -16.64 6.26 10.06
N TRP A 441 -15.97 5.13 10.27
CA TRP A 441 -16.64 3.88 10.59
C TRP A 441 -17.52 4.02 11.83
N ALA A 442 -16.99 4.59 12.92
CA ALA A 442 -17.69 4.73 14.19
C ALA A 442 -18.93 5.65 14.07
N ILE A 443 -18.82 6.77 13.37
CA ILE A 443 -19.96 7.67 13.08
C ILE A 443 -21.07 6.91 12.34
N ASN A 444 -20.71 6.04 11.40
CA ASN A 444 -21.69 5.24 10.65
C ASN A 444 -22.35 4.11 11.47
N GLN A 445 -21.88 3.83 12.69
CA GLN A 445 -22.50 2.83 13.59
C GLN A 445 -23.46 3.45 14.62
N GLN A 446 -23.44 4.78 14.76
CA GLN A 446 -24.43 5.52 15.54
C GLN A 446 -25.71 5.64 14.73
#